data_AF-A0A933NFX0-F1
#
_entry.id   AF-A0A933NFX0-F1
#
_cell.length_a   1.000
_cell.length_b   1.000
_cell.length_c   1.000
_cell.angle_alpha   90.00
_cell.angle_beta   90.00
_cell.angle_gamma   90.00
#
_symmetry.space_group_name_H-M   'P 1'
#
loop_
_entity.id
_entity.type
_entity.pdbx_description
1 polymer ?
#
loop_
_entity_poly.entity_id
_entity_poly.type
_entity_poly.pdbx_seq_one_letter_code
_entity_poly.pdbx_strand_id
1 'polypeptide(L)'
;MKDHESWPGERLRPLLAGIAELIPWLLQWPNEVDPSLGTGMGDYHRGFVDTEARSHGFTLENLSDWTPPSKAKGRRGPRSDKGAHA
;
A
#
# COMPACT_ATOMS: atom_id res chain seq x y z
N MET A 1 -5.10 -27.04 3.97
CA MET A 1 -4.25 -26.07 4.72
C MET A 1 -4.37 -24.77 3.94
N LYS A 2 -4.82 -23.68 4.58
CA LYS A 2 -5.38 -22.48 3.94
C LYS A 2 -4.56 -22.02 2.74
N ASP A 3 -5.22 -21.84 1.60
CA ASP A 3 -4.72 -21.10 0.45
C ASP A 3 -4.44 -19.67 0.93
N HIS A 4 -3.23 -19.40 1.41
CA HIS A 4 -2.71 -18.06 1.52
C HIS A 4 -2.69 -17.54 0.09
N GLU A 5 -3.72 -16.80 -0.27
CA GLU A 5 -3.80 -15.97 -1.46
C GLU A 5 -2.47 -15.24 -1.57
N SER A 6 -1.54 -15.84 -2.33
CA SER A 6 -0.19 -15.31 -2.51
C SER A 6 -0.34 -14.16 -3.48
N TRP A 7 -0.71 -13.01 -2.93
CA TRP A 7 -0.83 -11.79 -3.71
C TRP A 7 0.54 -11.52 -4.34
N PRO A 8 0.60 -11.24 -5.65
CA PRO A 8 1.85 -10.86 -6.29
C PRO A 8 2.48 -9.69 -5.55
N GLY A 9 3.80 -9.69 -5.37
CA GLY A 9 4.50 -8.62 -4.64
C GLY A 9 4.21 -7.21 -5.16
N GLU A 10 3.90 -7.07 -6.45
CA GLU A 10 3.47 -5.81 -7.08
C GLU A 10 2.14 -5.27 -6.52
N ARG A 11 1.23 -6.14 -6.09
CA ARG A 11 -0.02 -5.76 -5.44
C ARG A 11 0.12 -5.62 -3.94
N LEU A 12 1.05 -6.36 -3.33
CA LEU A 12 1.26 -6.31 -1.89
C LEU A 12 2.05 -5.08 -1.46
N ARG A 13 3.08 -4.68 -2.23
CA ARG A 13 3.89 -3.50 -1.97
C ARG A 13 3.07 -2.22 -1.73
N PRO A 14 2.12 -1.82 -2.59
CA PRO A 14 1.30 -0.62 -2.35
C PRO A 14 0.42 -0.73 -1.09
N LEU A 15 -0.04 -1.95 -0.75
CA LEU A 15 -0.87 -2.18 0.43
C LEU A 15 -0.04 -2.01 1.72
N LEU A 16 1.12 -2.66 1.77
CA LEU A 16 2.03 -2.56 2.92
C LEU A 16 2.59 -1.15 3.10
N ALA A 17 2.90 -0.45 1.99
CA ALA A 17 3.31 0.95 2.04
C ALA A 17 2.22 1.85 2.65
N GLY A 18 0.98 1.71 2.18
CA GLY A 18 -0.15 2.49 2.73
C GLY A 18 -0.43 2.19 4.21
N ILE A 19 -0.28 0.95 4.66
CA ILE A 19 -0.38 0.62 6.09
C ILE A 19 0.79 1.23 6.87
N ALA A 20 2.01 1.15 6.33
CA ALA A 20 3.21 1.68 6.96
C ALA A 20 3.14 3.20 7.18
N GLU A 21 2.56 3.94 6.23
CA GLU A 21 2.31 5.39 6.34
C GLU A 21 1.37 5.75 7.50
N LEU A 22 0.45 4.85 7.87
CA LEU A 22 -0.50 5.06 8.95
C LEU A 22 0.06 4.69 10.33
N ILE A 23 1.13 3.90 10.41
CA ILE A 23 1.72 3.44 11.69
C ILE A 23 2.08 4.60 12.62
N PRO A 24 2.75 5.69 12.18
CA PRO A 24 3.09 6.79 13.07
C PRO A 24 1.86 7.43 13.73
N TRP A 25 0.74 7.52 13.00
CA TRP A 25 -0.52 8.00 13.52
C TRP A 25 -1.14 7.03 14.53
N LEU A 26 -1.10 5.72 14.24
CA LEU A 26 -1.58 4.69 15.16
C LEU A 26 -0.80 4.67 16.48
N LEU A 27 0.50 4.96 16.43
CA LEU A 27 1.36 5.05 17.62
C LEU A 27 1.16 6.37 18.41
N GLN A 28 0.69 7.44 17.75
CA GLN A 28 0.37 8.70 18.41
C GLN A 28 -0.99 8.66 19.12
N TRP A 29 -1.96 7.95 18.55
CA TRP A 29 -3.24 7.69 19.21
C TRP A 29 -3.03 6.74 20.39
N PRO A 30 -3.90 6.76 21.42
CA PRO A 30 -3.75 5.92 22.61
C PRO A 30 -3.50 4.46 22.23
N ASN A 31 -2.24 4.04 22.30
CA ASN A 31 -1.79 2.71 21.94
C ASN A 31 -1.79 1.82 23.18
N GLU A 32 -2.91 1.85 23.92
CA GLU A 32 -3.08 1.03 25.11
C GLU A 32 -3.11 -0.44 24.71
N VAL A 33 -2.57 -1.28 25.58
CA VAL A 33 -2.57 -2.72 25.39
C VAL A 33 -4.01 -3.21 25.39
N ASP A 34 -4.46 -3.75 24.26
CA ASP A 34 -5.78 -4.37 24.19
C ASP A 34 -5.74 -5.70 24.97
N PRO A 35 -6.62 -5.91 25.97
CA PRO A 35 -6.60 -7.12 26.81
C PRO A 35 -6.85 -8.42 26.05
N SER A 36 -7.49 -8.37 24.88
CA SER A 36 -7.76 -9.53 24.03
C SER A 36 -6.60 -9.85 23.09
N LEU A 37 -5.86 -8.83 22.63
CA LEU A 37 -4.72 -9.00 21.73
C LEU A 37 -3.38 -9.09 22.48
N GLY A 38 -3.31 -8.61 23.73
CA GLY A 38 -2.09 -8.54 24.53
C GLY A 38 -1.05 -7.53 24.01
N THR A 39 -1.43 -6.68 23.04
CA THR A 39 -0.58 -5.65 22.45
C THR A 39 -1.41 -4.42 22.11
N GLY A 40 -0.76 -3.26 22.03
CA GLY A 40 -1.35 -2.07 21.45
C GLY A 40 -1.52 -2.22 19.94
N MET A 41 -2.56 -1.59 19.37
CA MET A 41 -2.86 -1.67 17.94
C MET A 41 -1.75 -1.11 17.06
N GLY A 42 -1.08 -0.03 17.46
CA GLY A 42 0.05 0.52 16.72
C GLY A 42 1.22 -0.45 16.63
N ASP A 43 1.57 -1.10 17.75
CA ASP A 43 2.66 -2.08 17.80
C ASP A 43 2.32 -3.35 17.03
N TYR A 44 1.06 -3.79 17.10
CA TYR A 44 0.57 -4.93 16.32
C TYR A 44 0.75 -4.70 14.82
N HIS A 45 0.26 -3.57 14.29
CA HIS A 45 0.34 -3.27 12.86
C HIS A 45 1.79 -3.06 12.40
N ARG A 46 2.64 -2.50 13.25
CA ARG A 46 4.08 -2.41 12.98
C ARG A 46 4.74 -3.78 12.84
N GLY A 47 4.48 -4.69 13.78
CA GLY A 47 4.98 -6.06 13.70
C GLY A 47 4.45 -6.82 12.49
N PHE A 48 3.18 -6.60 12.14
CA PHE A 48 2.56 -7.16 10.94
C PHE A 48 3.26 -6.70 9.65
N VAL A 49 3.42 -5.39 9.45
CA VAL A 49 4.10 -4.85 8.25
C VAL A 49 5.54 -5.35 8.16
N ASP A 50 6.28 -5.39 9.27
CA ASP A 50 7.64 -5.91 9.31
C ASP A 50 7.72 -7.38 8.89
N THR A 51 6.77 -8.19 9.33
CA THR A 51 6.72 -9.63 9.03
C THR A 51 6.38 -9.87 7.57
N GLU A 52 5.35 -9.19 7.06
CA GLU A 52 4.91 -9.31 5.66
C GLU A 52 5.93 -8.71 4.67
N ALA A 53 6.58 -7.60 5.03
CA ALA A 53 7.65 -7.06 4.21
C ALA A 53 8.79 -8.07 4.05
N ARG A 54 9.24 -8.67 5.17
CA ARG A 54 10.31 -9.67 5.18
C ARG A 54 9.93 -10.93 4.42
N SER A 55 8.72 -11.45 4.58
CA SER A 55 8.27 -12.66 3.88
C SER A 55 8.24 -12.47 2.36
N HIS A 56 8.02 -11.24 1.89
CA HIS A 56 8.01 -10.88 0.47
C HIS A 56 9.31 -10.24 -0.05
N GLY A 57 10.38 -10.19 0.76
CA GLY A 57 11.69 -9.69 0.36
C GLY A 57 11.78 -8.16 0.23
N PHE A 58 10.86 -7.42 0.86
CA PHE A 58 10.90 -5.97 0.97
C PHE A 58 11.58 -5.53 2.27
N THR A 59 12.29 -4.40 2.20
CA THR A 59 12.69 -3.65 3.39
C THR A 59 11.61 -2.61 3.72
N LEU A 60 11.57 -2.14 4.98
CA LEU A 60 10.73 -1.01 5.37
C LEU A 60 11.00 0.23 4.49
N GLU A 61 12.28 0.50 4.20
CA GLU A 61 12.71 1.59 3.32
C GLU A 61 12.10 1.43 1.92
N ASN A 62 12.12 0.23 1.33
CA ASN A 62 11.50 -0.04 0.03
C ASN A 62 9.97 0.22 0.03
N LEU A 63 9.31 0.08 1.18
CA LEU A 63 7.88 0.39 1.34
C LEU A 63 7.67 1.91 1.51
N SER A 64 8.48 2.59 2.31
CA SER A 64 8.40 4.04 2.51
C SER A 64 8.74 4.85 1.26
N ASP A 65 9.64 4.34 0.40
CA ASP A 65 9.99 4.96 -0.88
C ASP A 65 8.96 4.70 -1.98
N TRP A 66 7.97 3.84 -1.73
CA TRP A 66 6.96 3.54 -2.72
C TRP A 66 6.07 4.77 -2.96
N THR A 67 5.93 5.14 -4.23
CA THR A 67 5.03 6.22 -4.67
C THR A 67 4.06 5.67 -5.71
N PRO A 68 2.77 6.01 -5.66
CA PRO A 68 1.81 5.55 -6.65
C PRO A 68 2.22 5.97 -8.06
N PRO A 69 2.08 5.08 -9.07
CA PRO A 69 2.40 5.42 -10.45
C PRO A 69 1.50 6.57 -10.89
N SER A 70 2.11 7.65 -11.43
CA SER A 70 1.36 8.80 -11.95
C SER A 70 0.36 8.34 -13.00
N LYS A 71 -0.93 8.63 -12.79
CA LYS A 71 -1.97 8.29 -13.76
C LYS A 71 -1.62 8.96 -15.09
N ALA A 72 -1.38 8.17 -16.13
CA ALA A 72 -1.16 8.69 -17.47
C ALA A 72 -2.36 9.58 -17.85
N LYS A 73 -2.12 10.89 -17.95
CA LYS A 73 -3.10 11.88 -18.40
C LYS A 73 -3.51 11.46 -19.81
N GLY A 74 -4.74 10.97 -19.97
CA GLY A 74 -5.23 10.42 -21.23
C GLY A 74 -4.89 11.36 -22.39
N ARG A 75 -4.08 10.88 -23.34
CA ARG A 75 -3.82 11.60 -24.60
C ARG A 75 -5.17 11.76 -25.28
N ARG A 76 -5.75 12.96 -25.24
CA ARG A 76 -6.81 13.35 -26.16
C ARG A 76 -6.22 13.23 -27.57
N GLY A 77 -6.59 12.18 -28.29
CA GLY A 77 -6.22 12.01 -29.69
C GLY A 77 -6.65 13.25 -30.49
N PRO A 78 -5.88 13.66 -31.51
CA PRO A 78 -6.24 14.80 -32.33
C PRO A 78 -7.60 14.56 -32.96
N ARG A 79 -8.53 15.51 -32.80
CA ARG A 79 -9.81 15.49 -33.51
C ARG A 79 -9.49 15.58 -35.01
N SER A 80 -9.66 14.48 -35.72
CA SER A 80 -9.70 14.50 -37.18
C SER A 80 -10.95 15.26 -37.61
N ASP A 81 -10.78 16.53 -37.95
CA ASP A 81 -11.79 17.27 -38.68
C ASP A 81 -11.73 16.82 -40.15
N LYS A 82 -12.51 15.80 -40.49
CA LYS A 82 -12.74 15.42 -41.88
C LYS A 82 -13.98 16.16 -42.38
N GLY A 83 -13.73 17.22 -43.15
CA GLY A 83 -14.43 17.54 -44.40
C GLY A 83 -15.88 18.00 -44.32
N ALA A 84 -16.10 19.24 -44.74
CA ALA A 84 -17.34 19.66 -45.38
C ALA A 84 -17.01 20.46 -46.64
N HIS A 85 -16.98 19.76 -47.78
CA HIS A 85 -17.29 20.34 -49.09
C HIS A 85 -18.81 20.18 -49.27
N ALA A 86 -19.53 21.29 -49.39
CA ALA A 86 -20.83 21.41 -50.07
C ALA A 86 -21.10 22.88 -50.36
#